data_AF-A0A839WT38-F1
#
_entry.id   AF-A0A839WT38-F1
#
_cell.length_a   1.000
_cell.length_b   1.000
_cell.length_c   1.000
_cell.angle_alpha   90.00
_cell.angle_beta   90.00
_cell.angle_gamma   90.00
#
_symmetry.space_group_name_H-M   'P 1'
#
loop_
_entity.id
_entity.type
_entity.pdbx_description
1 polymer ?
#
loop_
_entity_poly.entity_id
_entity_poly.type
_entity_poly.pdbx_seq_one_letter_code
_entity_poly.pdbx_strand_id
1 'polypeptide(L)'
;MRAIPLGAAACLLAACASTPIHAPIADAARCDALAGDGWRRIPAPQVASELLALAYITTPPEQARWYVADDGRHAACLPPEAGAPCGHVLHTFQPQIHRMWSWSGSAARSEVCPAG
;
A
#
# COMPACT_ATOMS: atom_id res chain seq x y z
N MET A 1 -42.25 28.44 39.13
CA MET A 1 -42.35 26.98 38.90
C MET A 1 -42.63 26.71 37.43
N ARG A 2 -41.62 26.34 36.65
CA ARG A 2 -41.74 25.75 35.31
C ARG A 2 -40.62 24.73 35.16
N ALA A 3 -41.00 23.47 35.03
CA ALA A 3 -40.09 22.32 34.96
C ALA A 3 -39.48 22.22 33.57
N ILE A 4 -38.16 22.04 33.51
CA ILE A 4 -37.41 21.77 32.28
C ILE A 4 -37.39 20.26 32.09
N PRO A 5 -37.90 19.70 30.98
CA PRO A 5 -37.89 18.25 30.77
C PRO A 5 -36.45 17.75 30.53
N LEU A 6 -35.93 17.05 31.53
CA LEU A 6 -34.77 16.15 31.42
C LEU A 6 -35.15 14.98 30.50
N GLY A 7 -34.91 15.10 29.19
CA GLY A 7 -35.26 14.01 28.29
C GLY A 7 -35.05 14.27 26.81
N ALA A 8 -33.87 14.72 26.38
CA ALA A 8 -33.53 14.74 24.95
C ALA A 8 -32.02 14.87 24.62
N ALA A 9 -31.10 14.55 25.53
CA ALA A 9 -29.68 14.85 25.28
C ALA A 9 -28.72 13.66 25.52
N ALA A 10 -29.21 12.41 25.50
CA ALA A 10 -28.38 11.24 25.77
C ALA A 10 -27.99 10.40 24.54
N CYS A 11 -28.51 10.68 23.33
CA CYS A 11 -28.25 9.81 22.15
C CYS A 11 -27.35 10.40 21.07
N LEU A 12 -26.69 11.54 21.28
CA LEU A 12 -25.83 12.15 20.26
C LEU A 12 -24.36 11.69 20.25
N LEU A 13 -23.97 10.75 21.13
CA LEU A 13 -22.56 10.30 21.24
C LEU A 13 -22.28 8.92 20.64
N ALA A 14 -23.28 8.22 20.07
CA ALA A 14 -23.12 6.82 19.65
C ALA A 14 -22.93 6.58 18.14
N ALA A 15 -22.89 7.63 17.30
CA ALA A 15 -22.87 7.48 15.83
C ALA A 15 -21.60 8.02 15.14
N CYS A 16 -20.49 8.15 15.86
CA CYS A 16 -19.16 8.26 15.27
C CYS A 16 -18.33 7.01 15.59
N ALA A 17 -18.93 5.82 15.44
CA ALA A 17 -18.14 4.64 15.15
C ALA A 17 -17.64 4.80 13.72
N SER A 18 -16.57 5.59 13.55
CA SER A 18 -15.74 5.54 12.36
C SER A 18 -15.28 4.10 12.26
N THR A 19 -15.99 3.26 11.51
CA THR A 19 -15.44 2.00 11.03
C THR A 19 -14.09 2.38 10.46
N PRO A 20 -12.97 1.88 11.02
CA PRO A 20 -11.68 2.17 10.42
C PRO A 20 -11.81 1.63 9.01
N ILE A 21 -11.83 2.54 8.04
CA ILE A 21 -11.61 2.19 6.64
C ILE A 21 -10.23 1.56 6.70
N HIS A 22 -10.18 0.23 6.77
CA HIS A 22 -8.93 -0.49 6.75
C HIS A 22 -8.27 -0.05 5.46
N ALA A 23 -7.10 0.60 5.59
CA ALA A 23 -6.35 1.00 4.42
C ALA A 23 -6.17 -0.24 3.52
N PRO A 24 -6.44 -0.12 2.21
CA PRO A 24 -6.48 -1.27 1.33
C PRO A 24 -5.13 -1.98 1.38
N ILE A 25 -5.16 -3.30 1.59
CA ILE A 25 -3.97 -4.14 1.48
C ILE A 25 -3.88 -4.61 0.03
N ALA A 26 -2.69 -4.56 -0.55
CA ALA A 26 -2.45 -4.99 -1.92
C ALA A 26 -2.89 -6.45 -2.14
N ASP A 27 -3.69 -6.65 -3.19
CA ASP A 27 -4.24 -7.96 -3.54
C ASP A 27 -3.14 -8.91 -4.01
N ALA A 28 -3.16 -10.12 -3.46
CA ALA A 28 -2.14 -11.12 -3.73
C ALA A 28 -2.12 -11.56 -5.20
N ALA A 29 -3.29 -11.88 -5.77
CA ALA A 29 -3.37 -12.46 -7.11
C ALA A 29 -3.00 -11.44 -8.19
N ARG A 30 -3.46 -10.19 -8.04
CA ARG A 30 -3.13 -9.10 -8.98
C ARG A 30 -1.65 -8.71 -8.91
N CYS A 31 -1.08 -8.65 -7.71
CA CYS A 31 0.33 -8.37 -7.55
C CYS A 31 1.23 -9.51 -8.09
N ASP A 32 0.83 -10.77 -7.92
CA ASP A 32 1.56 -11.91 -8.50
C ASP A 32 1.54 -11.85 -10.03
N ALA A 33 0.39 -11.52 -10.63
CA ALA A 33 0.27 -11.34 -12.06
C ALA A 33 1.12 -10.17 -12.59
N LEU A 34 1.19 -9.06 -11.85
CA LEU A 34 2.05 -7.92 -12.19
C LEU A 34 3.54 -8.26 -12.14
N ALA A 35 3.96 -9.01 -11.11
CA ALA A 35 5.33 -9.42 -10.89
C ALA A 35 5.80 -10.42 -11.96
N GLY A 36 5.03 -11.49 -12.18
CA GLY A 36 5.38 -12.57 -13.11
C GLY A 36 6.47 -13.50 -12.58
N ASP A 37 6.91 -14.43 -13.43
CA ASP A 37 7.66 -15.63 -13.03
C ASP A 37 9.09 -15.41 -12.48
N GLY A 38 9.63 -14.18 -12.58
CA GLY A 38 10.97 -13.83 -12.09
C GLY A 38 11.03 -13.35 -10.64
N TRP A 39 9.90 -13.39 -9.92
CA TRP A 39 9.75 -12.78 -8.61
C TRP A 39 9.17 -13.76 -7.61
N ARG A 40 9.80 -13.83 -6.44
CA ARG A 40 9.33 -14.64 -5.30
C ARG A 40 8.78 -13.74 -4.22
N ARG A 41 7.59 -14.07 -3.70
CA ARG A 41 6.99 -13.36 -2.57
C ARG A 41 7.84 -13.50 -1.31
N ILE A 42 8.01 -12.40 -0.59
CA ILE A 42 8.70 -12.33 0.70
C ILE A 42 7.87 -11.51 1.70
N PRO A 43 8.11 -11.64 3.02
CA PRO A 43 7.67 -10.62 3.96
C PRO A 43 8.32 -9.27 3.63
N ALA A 44 7.78 -8.18 4.20
CA ALA A 44 8.41 -6.87 4.09
C ALA A 44 9.89 -6.95 4.55
N PRO A 45 10.85 -6.54 3.72
CA PRO A 45 12.25 -6.53 4.11
C PRO A 45 12.48 -5.50 5.23
N GLN A 46 13.58 -5.67 5.99
CA GLN A 46 13.92 -4.73 7.07
C GLN A 46 14.09 -3.29 6.58
N VAL A 47 14.47 -3.11 5.32
CA VAL A 47 14.67 -1.81 4.65
C VAL A 47 13.42 -1.31 3.89
N ALA A 48 12.25 -1.90 4.14
CA ALA A 48 11.03 -1.62 3.38
C ALA A 48 10.62 -0.15 3.42
N SER A 49 10.66 0.46 4.61
CA SER A 49 10.31 1.86 4.80
C SER A 49 11.24 2.79 4.02
N GLU A 50 12.54 2.49 4.01
CA GLU A 50 13.55 3.24 3.27
C GLU A 50 13.35 3.11 1.77
N LEU A 51 13.09 1.89 1.26
CA LEU A 51 12.82 1.65 -0.16
C LEU A 51 11.60 2.44 -0.65
N LEU A 52 10.51 2.45 0.12
CA LEU A 52 9.30 3.21 -0.21
C LEU A 52 9.52 4.72 -0.12
N ALA A 53 10.16 5.20 0.95
CA ALA A 53 10.45 6.62 1.14
C ALA A 53 11.33 7.18 0.01
N LEU A 54 12.33 6.41 -0.44
CA LEU A 54 13.18 6.80 -1.57
C LEU A 54 12.44 6.87 -2.91
N ALA A 55 11.33 6.14 -3.04
CA ALA A 55 10.44 6.21 -4.19
C ALA A 55 9.28 7.20 -4.00
N TYR A 56 9.32 8.01 -2.94
CA TYR A 56 8.26 8.96 -2.55
C TYR A 56 6.88 8.30 -2.34
N ILE A 57 6.88 7.04 -1.91
CA ILE A 57 5.67 6.27 -1.62
C ILE A 57 5.37 6.38 -0.13
N THR A 58 4.13 6.73 0.20
CA THR A 58 3.65 6.90 1.59
C THR A 58 2.88 5.68 2.10
N THR A 59 2.63 4.68 1.25
CA THR A 59 2.00 3.42 1.64
C THR A 59 2.80 2.76 2.76
N PRO A 60 2.17 2.39 3.88
CA PRO A 60 2.84 1.63 4.92
C PRO A 60 3.34 0.27 4.39
N PRO A 61 4.56 -0.18 4.75
CA PRO A 61 5.15 -1.43 4.25
C PRO A 61 4.26 -2.66 4.37
N GLU A 62 3.45 -2.74 5.42
CA GLU A 62 2.53 -3.85 5.69
C GLU A 62 1.33 -3.91 4.74
N GLN A 63 1.03 -2.81 4.05
CA GLN A 63 -0.04 -2.74 3.06
C GLN A 63 0.43 -3.13 1.66
N ALA A 64 1.74 -3.14 1.42
CA ALA A 64 2.34 -3.57 0.16
C ALA A 64 2.60 -5.09 0.15
N ARG A 65 2.62 -5.68 -1.06
CA ARG A 65 3.16 -7.03 -1.27
C ARG A 65 4.60 -6.93 -1.72
N TRP A 66 5.48 -7.68 -1.06
CA TRP A 66 6.91 -7.63 -1.30
C TRP A 66 7.39 -8.85 -2.06
N TYR A 67 8.32 -8.59 -2.98
CA TYR A 67 8.91 -9.59 -3.85
C TYR A 67 10.42 -9.41 -3.92
N VAL A 68 11.12 -10.52 -4.17
CA VAL A 68 12.55 -10.54 -4.45
C VAL A 68 12.82 -11.33 -5.73
N ALA A 69 13.71 -10.83 -6.58
CA ALA A 69 14.23 -11.56 -7.72
C ALA A 69 15.52 -12.31 -7.34
N ASP A 70 15.96 -13.25 -8.19
CA ASP A 70 17.17 -14.06 -7.91
C ASP A 70 18.46 -13.22 -7.85
N ASP A 71 18.47 -12.05 -8.51
CA ASP A 71 19.57 -11.09 -8.47
C ASP A 71 19.55 -10.17 -7.23
N GLY A 72 18.62 -10.40 -6.29
CA GLY A 72 18.49 -9.64 -5.06
C GLY A 72 17.73 -8.32 -5.19
N ARG A 73 17.19 -7.99 -6.38
CA ARG A 73 16.26 -6.86 -6.51
C ARG A 73 15.02 -7.09 -5.68
N HIS A 74 14.51 -6.00 -5.13
CA HIS A 74 13.25 -6.00 -4.40
C HIS A 74 12.18 -5.32 -5.24
N ALA A 75 10.93 -5.73 -5.05
CA ALA A 75 9.78 -5.01 -5.57
C ALA A 75 8.67 -4.92 -4.52
N ALA A 76 7.93 -3.82 -4.56
CA ALA A 76 6.75 -3.58 -3.75
C ALA A 76 5.55 -3.35 -4.68
N CYS A 77 4.54 -4.19 -4.56
CA CYS A 77 3.24 -3.98 -5.18
C CYS A 77 2.34 -3.23 -4.20
N LEU A 78 1.92 -2.04 -4.60
CA LEU A 78 1.08 -1.16 -3.79
C LEU A 78 -0.40 -1.44 -4.04
N PRO A 79 -1.25 -1.27 -3.00
CA PRO A 79 -2.68 -1.28 -3.18
C PRO A 79 -3.09 -0.13 -4.12
N PRO A 80 -4.25 -0.25 -4.78
CA PRO A 80 -4.80 0.84 -5.56
C PRO A 80 -5.21 2.01 -4.66
N GLU A 81 -5.50 3.16 -5.27
CA GLU A 81 -6.05 4.30 -4.54
C GLU A 81 -7.35 3.93 -3.82
N ALA A 82 -7.61 4.60 -2.70
CA ALA A 82 -8.62 4.21 -1.72
C ALA A 82 -9.98 3.90 -2.37
N GLY A 83 -10.38 2.62 -2.29
CA GLY A 83 -11.70 2.13 -2.74
C GLY A 83 -11.74 1.57 -4.15
N ALA A 84 -10.67 1.66 -4.94
CA ALA A 84 -10.62 1.03 -6.25
C ALA A 84 -10.35 -0.49 -6.14
N PRO A 85 -11.04 -1.35 -6.93
CA PRO A 85 -10.76 -2.79 -6.96
C PRO A 85 -9.56 -3.14 -7.88
N CYS A 86 -9.01 -2.17 -8.61
CA CYS A 86 -7.96 -2.35 -9.60
C CYS A 86 -7.01 -1.15 -9.61
N GLY A 87 -5.85 -1.32 -10.25
CA GLY A 87 -4.84 -0.27 -10.38
C GLY A 87 -3.68 -0.47 -9.41
N HIS A 88 -3.38 -1.73 -9.05
CA HIS A 88 -2.15 -2.03 -8.31
C HIS A 88 -0.92 -1.55 -9.07
N VAL A 89 0.11 -1.11 -8.36
CA VAL A 89 1.35 -0.64 -8.99
C VAL A 89 2.54 -1.37 -8.38
N LEU A 90 3.30 -2.08 -9.22
CA LEU A 90 4.53 -2.76 -8.84
C LEU A 90 5.73 -1.85 -9.07
N HIS A 91 6.37 -1.42 -7.98
CA HIS A 91 7.63 -0.69 -8.01
C HIS A 91 8.81 -1.64 -7.83
N THR A 92 9.77 -1.61 -8.75
CA THR A 92 11.02 -2.36 -8.65
C THR A 92 12.16 -1.46 -8.18
N PHE A 93 12.90 -1.91 -7.18
CA PHE A 93 14.07 -1.24 -6.61
C PHE A 93 15.35 -1.89 -7.13
N GLN A 94 16.27 -1.08 -7.66
CA GLN A 94 17.55 -1.58 -8.18
C GLN A 94 18.50 -1.97 -7.03
N PRO A 95 19.37 -2.98 -7.20
CA PRO A 95 20.39 -3.29 -6.21
C PRO A 95 21.53 -2.27 -6.35
N GLN A 96 21.97 -1.68 -5.23
CA GLN A 96 23.07 -0.70 -5.25
C GLN A 96 24.38 -1.39 -5.60
N ILE A 97 24.93 -1.18 -6.80
CA ILE A 97 26.31 -1.63 -7.05
C ILE A 97 27.33 -0.60 -6.55
N HIS A 98 27.03 0.71 -6.51
CA HIS A 98 27.97 1.70 -5.99
C HIS A 98 27.30 2.85 -5.24
N ARG A 99 27.61 2.96 -3.95
CA ARG A 99 27.30 4.10 -3.09
C ARG A 99 27.80 5.39 -3.74
N MET A 100 26.92 6.31 -4.10
CA MET A 100 26.68 7.49 -3.27
C MET A 100 25.52 8.31 -3.87
N TRP A 101 25.50 8.66 -5.16
CA TRP A 101 24.67 9.79 -5.64
C TRP A 101 23.88 9.56 -6.95
N SER A 102 23.37 8.36 -7.24
CA SER A 102 22.49 8.15 -8.41
C SER A 102 21.30 7.21 -8.20
N TRP A 103 20.81 7.09 -6.96
CA TRP A 103 19.55 6.39 -6.73
C TRP A 103 18.38 7.33 -7.07
N SER A 104 17.81 7.18 -8.26
CA SER A 104 16.40 7.52 -8.50
C SER A 104 15.95 6.92 -9.81
N GLY A 105 15.40 5.72 -9.73
CA GLY A 105 14.82 5.05 -10.87
C GLY A 105 14.15 3.77 -10.42
N SER A 106 13.10 3.88 -9.60
CA SER A 106 12.19 2.75 -9.47
C SER A 106 11.46 2.58 -10.81
N ALA A 107 11.55 1.40 -11.39
CA ALA A 107 10.71 1.07 -12.54
C ALA A 107 9.34 0.67 -11.99
N ALA A 108 8.28 1.34 -12.44
CA ALA A 108 6.92 1.03 -12.04
C ALA A 108 6.16 0.33 -13.18
N ARG A 109 5.37 -0.68 -12.83
CA ARG A 109 4.39 -1.31 -13.72
C ARG A 109 3.03 -1.27 -13.07
N SER A 110 2.06 -0.67 -13.74
CA SER A 110 0.69 -0.56 -13.26
C SER A 110 -0.19 -1.66 -13.83
N GLU A 111 -1.14 -2.12 -13.03
CA GLU A 111 -2.23 -2.99 -13.45
C GLU A 111 -3.13 -2.22 -14.42
N VAL A 112 -3.42 -2.83 -15.57
CA VAL A 112 -4.41 -2.28 -16.50
C VAL A 112 -5.79 -2.64 -16.00
N CYS A 113 -6.55 -1.63 -15.59
CA CYS A 113 -7.96 -1.80 -15.28
C CYS A 113 -8.77 -1.98 -16.57
N PRO A 114 -9.70 -2.93 -16.65
CA PRO A 114 -10.69 -2.93 -17.73
C PRO A 114 -11.50 -1.62 -17.66
N ALA A 115 -11.68 -0.96 -18.81
CA ALA A 115 -12.64 0.13 -18.90
C ALA A 115 -14.04 -0.44 -18.64
N GLY A 116 -14.71 0.09 -17.62
CA GLY A 116 -16.10 -0.28 -17.31
C GLY A 116 -17.08 0.12 -18.39
#